data_AF-C1L4D5-F1
#
_entry.id   AF-C1L4D5-F1
#
_cell.length_a   1.000
_cell.length_b   1.000
_cell.length_c   1.000
_cell.angle_alpha   90.00
_cell.angle_beta   90.00
_cell.angle_gamma   90.00
#
_symmetry.space_group_name_H-M   'P 1'
#
loop_
_entity.id
_entity.type
_entity.pdbx_description
1 polymer ?
#
loop_
_entity_poly.entity_id
_entity_poly.type
_entity_poly.pdbx_seq_one_letter_code
_entity_poly.pdbx_strand_id
1 'polypeptide(L)'
;MKLSFTKVSLTNTLILFNCLFIIFSMIVLTFGVIPQIYLLKFANILHGVRPSIFPIVCFTGSFVIIIACVGIIGLMKGGKCLLTMHFIALIIATIIDISTATLSAIKQNEFLTKAGQVLNDSSKLYYKNRLYATEFDLMHITFKCCNVKNDYSLLGTLHLIPESCTHGTDIYKQQCNEPLNKYVRYYIDILIYLCFIFGFIKLIYSLFTFTQRQRIFSEKTPVA
;
A
#
# COMPACT_ATOMS: atom_id res chain seq x y z
N MET A 1 5.87 33.26 -32.23
CA MET A 1 4.69 32.36 -32.29
C MET A 1 4.96 30.95 -31.75
N LYS A 2 6.01 30.23 -32.20
CA LYS A 2 6.37 28.87 -31.72
C LYS A 2 6.52 28.74 -30.18
N LEU A 3 7.16 29.71 -29.52
CA LEU A 3 7.41 29.68 -28.07
C LEU A 3 6.13 29.72 -27.23
N SER A 4 5.10 30.46 -27.68
CA SER A 4 3.80 30.57 -26.99
C SER A 4 2.97 29.29 -27.16
N PHE A 5 3.00 28.69 -28.36
CA PHE A 5 2.30 27.43 -28.65
C PHE A 5 2.87 26.24 -27.86
N THR A 6 4.20 26.11 -27.78
CA THR A 6 4.86 25.07 -26.96
C THR A 6 4.55 25.21 -25.47
N LYS A 7 4.39 26.45 -24.96
CA LYS A 7 4.05 26.74 -23.57
C LYS A 7 2.65 26.25 -23.21
N VAL A 8 1.64 26.62 -24.02
CA VAL A 8 0.24 26.21 -23.83
C VAL A 8 0.10 24.68 -23.91
N SER A 9 0.78 24.06 -24.88
CA SER A 9 0.79 22.60 -25.04
C SER A 9 1.38 21.86 -23.82
N LEU A 10 2.50 22.33 -23.26
CA LEU A 10 3.13 21.69 -22.11
C LEU A 10 2.34 21.91 -20.80
N THR A 11 1.68 23.06 -20.61
CA THR A 11 0.80 23.29 -19.45
C THR A 11 -0.38 22.33 -19.44
N ASN A 12 -1.08 22.17 -20.58
CA ASN A 12 -2.21 21.25 -20.68
C ASN A 12 -1.78 19.79 -20.42
N THR A 13 -0.59 19.41 -20.91
CA THR A 13 -0.01 18.09 -20.66
C THR A 13 0.25 17.86 -19.17
N LEU A 14 0.87 18.83 -18.47
CA LEU A 14 1.10 18.70 -17.02
C LEU A 14 -0.20 18.65 -16.21
N ILE A 15 -1.23 19.42 -16.60
CA ILE A 15 -2.55 19.34 -15.96
C ILE A 15 -3.14 17.93 -16.12
N LEU A 16 -3.07 17.35 -17.31
CA LEU A 16 -3.53 15.98 -17.56
C LEU A 16 -2.79 14.97 -16.66
N PHE A 17 -1.47 15.07 -16.56
CA PHE A 17 -0.69 14.17 -15.68
C PHE A 17 -1.06 14.31 -14.20
N ASN A 18 -1.37 15.53 -13.71
CA ASN A 18 -1.88 15.67 -12.33
C ASN A 18 -3.24 14.98 -12.14
N CYS A 19 -4.15 15.08 -13.11
CA CYS A 19 -5.42 14.34 -13.06
C CYS A 19 -5.17 12.83 -13.02
N LEU A 20 -4.21 12.33 -13.82
CA LEU A 20 -3.81 10.92 -13.77
C LEU A 20 -3.19 10.55 -12.43
N PHE A 21 -2.37 11.41 -11.83
CA PHE A 21 -1.82 11.17 -10.49
C PHE A 21 -2.89 11.08 -9.41
N ILE A 22 -3.96 11.87 -9.49
CA ILE A 22 -5.10 11.73 -8.57
C ILE A 22 -5.71 10.32 -8.71
N ILE A 23 -5.98 9.88 -9.94
CA ILE A 23 -6.58 8.56 -10.20
C ILE A 23 -5.66 7.44 -9.69
N PHE A 24 -4.37 7.50 -10.02
CA PHE A 24 -3.40 6.49 -9.60
C PHE A 24 -3.19 6.46 -8.09
N SER A 25 -3.16 7.61 -7.44
CA SER A 25 -3.08 7.68 -5.98
C SER A 25 -4.33 7.11 -5.30
N MET A 26 -5.53 7.26 -5.88
CA MET A 26 -6.74 6.60 -5.37
C MET A 26 -6.65 5.08 -5.46
N ILE A 27 -6.07 4.56 -6.56
CA ILE A 27 -5.82 3.12 -6.72
C ILE A 27 -4.84 2.64 -5.66
N VAL A 28 -3.67 3.29 -5.53
CA VAL A 28 -2.65 2.92 -4.52
C VAL A 28 -3.22 2.98 -3.10
N LEU A 29 -3.98 4.02 -2.77
CA LEU A 29 -4.67 4.16 -1.49
C LEU A 29 -5.61 2.97 -1.23
N THR A 30 -6.39 2.56 -2.23
CA THR A 30 -7.32 1.44 -2.11
C THR A 30 -6.58 0.12 -1.86
N PHE A 31 -5.52 -0.15 -2.61
CA PHE A 31 -4.68 -1.33 -2.40
C PHE A 31 -3.91 -1.31 -1.06
N GLY A 32 -3.66 -0.14 -0.49
CA GLY A 32 -3.11 0.00 0.86
C GLY A 32 -4.15 -0.27 1.97
N VAL A 33 -5.37 0.25 1.80
CA VAL A 33 -6.42 0.18 2.83
C VAL A 33 -7.04 -1.23 2.94
N ILE A 34 -7.31 -1.89 1.81
CA ILE A 34 -7.97 -3.22 1.79
C ILE A 34 -7.27 -4.24 2.72
N PRO A 35 -5.96 -4.53 2.57
CA PRO A 35 -5.30 -5.53 3.40
C PRO A 35 -5.23 -5.08 4.87
N GLN A 36 -5.19 -3.77 5.14
CA GLN A 36 -5.19 -3.26 6.51
C GLN A 36 -6.53 -3.53 7.21
N ILE A 37 -7.67 -3.22 6.57
CA ILE A 37 -9.00 -3.53 7.10
C ILE A 37 -9.16 -5.03 7.30
N TYR A 38 -8.65 -5.82 6.35
CA TYR A 38 -8.74 -7.26 6.41
C TYR A 38 -7.92 -7.86 7.56
N LEU A 39 -6.67 -7.43 7.76
CA LEU A 39 -5.81 -7.88 8.85
C LEU A 39 -6.30 -7.43 10.23
N LEU A 40 -7.03 -6.31 10.32
CA LEU A 40 -7.64 -5.84 11.57
C LEU A 40 -8.65 -6.84 12.15
N LYS A 41 -9.26 -7.71 11.32
CA LYS A 41 -10.15 -8.79 11.79
C LYS A 41 -9.43 -9.89 12.59
N PHE A 42 -8.11 -9.94 12.48
CA PHE A 42 -7.22 -10.92 13.11
C PHE A 42 -6.20 -10.23 14.02
N ALA A 43 -6.52 -9.02 14.50
CA ALA A 43 -5.57 -8.17 15.19
C ALA A 43 -5.06 -8.81 16.49
N ASN A 44 -5.89 -9.57 17.19
CA ASN A 44 -5.50 -10.22 18.44
C ASN A 44 -4.63 -11.43 18.15
N ILE A 45 -5.00 -12.31 17.22
CA ILE A 45 -4.19 -13.50 16.91
C ILE A 45 -2.88 -13.16 16.18
N LEU A 46 -2.79 -12.00 15.51
CA LEU A 46 -1.57 -11.49 14.89
C LEU A 46 -0.80 -10.49 15.77
N HIS A 47 -1.23 -10.19 17.00
CA HIS A 47 -0.67 -9.14 17.85
C HIS A 47 -0.43 -7.80 17.11
N GLY A 48 -1.33 -7.43 16.19
CA GLY A 48 -1.22 -6.22 15.38
C GLY A 48 -0.07 -6.21 14.36
N VAL A 49 0.59 -7.35 14.11
CA VAL A 49 1.66 -7.47 13.10
C VAL A 49 1.07 -7.18 11.71
N ARG A 50 1.51 -6.08 11.11
CA ARG A 50 1.13 -5.66 9.75
C ARG A 50 2.31 -5.07 8.98
N PRO A 51 2.40 -5.28 7.66
CA PRO A 51 3.46 -4.68 6.85
C PRO A 51 3.43 -3.16 6.92
N SER A 52 4.58 -2.52 7.07
CA SER A 52 4.68 -1.05 7.14
C SER A 52 4.30 -0.36 5.82
N ILE A 53 4.38 -1.05 4.69
CA ILE A 53 4.00 -0.51 3.38
C ILE A 53 2.54 -0.07 3.35
N PHE A 54 1.62 -0.82 3.95
CA PHE A 54 0.18 -0.53 3.91
C PHE A 54 -0.17 0.86 4.48
N PRO A 55 0.17 1.20 5.74
CA PRO A 55 -0.14 2.53 6.26
C PRO A 55 0.66 3.65 5.56
N ILE A 56 1.89 3.39 5.13
CA ILE A 56 2.72 4.41 4.46
C ILE A 56 2.15 4.78 3.09
N VAL A 57 1.76 3.80 2.25
CA VAL A 57 1.17 4.09 0.94
C VAL A 57 -0.21 4.73 1.05
N CYS A 58 -0.95 4.47 2.14
CA CYS A 58 -2.19 5.20 2.41
C CYS A 58 -1.91 6.68 2.64
N PHE A 59 -0.92 6.99 3.49
CA PHE A 59 -0.50 8.36 3.74
C PHE A 59 0.02 9.05 2.48
N THR A 60 0.95 8.42 1.74
CA THR A 60 1.51 9.04 0.53
C THR A 60 0.48 9.16 -0.59
N GLY A 61 -0.42 8.18 -0.74
CA GLY A 61 -1.53 8.24 -1.69
C GLY A 61 -2.43 9.45 -1.45
N SER A 62 -2.94 9.62 -0.23
CA SER A 62 -3.76 10.78 0.15
C SER A 62 -3.02 12.11 0.00
N PHE A 63 -1.73 12.14 0.39
CA PHE A 63 -0.89 13.33 0.27
C PHE A 63 -0.70 13.76 -1.19
N VAL A 64 -0.42 12.81 -2.09
CA VAL A 64 -0.22 13.10 -3.53
C VAL A 64 -1.50 13.61 -4.19
N ILE A 65 -2.68 13.17 -3.77
CA ILE A 65 -3.96 13.71 -4.28
C ILE A 65 -4.06 15.21 -4.00
N ILE A 66 -3.77 15.63 -2.76
CA ILE A 66 -3.80 17.04 -2.35
C ILE A 66 -2.78 17.84 -3.16
N ILE A 67 -1.56 17.32 -3.29
CA ILE A 67 -0.48 17.99 -4.01
C ILE A 67 -0.78 18.10 -5.50
N ALA A 68 -1.40 17.10 -6.12
CA ALA A 68 -1.81 17.15 -7.52
C ALA A 68 -2.85 18.26 -7.75
N CYS A 69 -3.82 18.43 -6.84
CA CYS A 69 -4.75 19.57 -6.88
C CYS A 69 -4.02 20.91 -6.79
N VAL A 70 -3.05 21.04 -5.89
CA VAL A 70 -2.20 22.24 -5.77
C VAL A 70 -1.43 22.49 -7.08
N GLY A 71 -0.93 21.43 -7.72
CA GLY A 71 -0.25 21.49 -9.02
C GLY A 71 -1.15 22.04 -10.13
N ILE A 72 -2.38 21.52 -10.25
CA ILE A 72 -3.38 22.00 -11.22
C ILE A 72 -3.68 23.48 -11.00
N ILE A 73 -3.95 23.89 -9.76
CA ILE A 73 -4.24 25.29 -9.42
C ILE A 73 -3.02 26.18 -9.72
N GLY A 74 -1.81 25.71 -9.38
CA GLY A 74 -0.56 26.41 -9.65
C GLY A 74 -0.31 26.65 -11.14
N LEU A 75 -0.62 25.66 -11.98
CA LEU A 75 -0.52 25.75 -13.44
C LEU A 75 -1.58 26.69 -14.03
N MET A 76 -2.84 26.58 -13.59
CA MET A 76 -3.94 27.43 -14.07
C MET A 76 -3.76 28.90 -13.70
N LYS A 77 -3.32 29.19 -12.46
CA LYS A 77 -3.15 30.57 -11.97
C LYS A 77 -1.76 31.16 -12.26
N GLY A 78 -0.84 30.39 -12.85
CA GLY A 78 0.57 30.81 -13.02
C GLY A 78 1.25 31.19 -11.70
N GLY A 79 0.88 30.50 -10.62
CA GLY A 79 1.28 30.78 -9.25
C GLY A 79 2.64 30.15 -8.91
N LYS A 80 3.70 30.96 -8.88
CA LYS A 80 5.09 30.51 -8.64
C LYS A 80 5.23 29.71 -7.33
N CYS A 81 4.66 30.23 -6.24
CA CYS A 81 4.74 29.59 -4.92
C CYS A 81 4.05 28.21 -4.93
N LEU A 82 2.83 28.12 -5.47
CA LEU A 82 2.08 26.87 -5.55
C LEU A 82 2.81 25.80 -6.37
N LEU A 83 3.39 26.19 -7.51
CA LEU A 83 4.14 25.27 -8.37
C LEU A 83 5.45 24.79 -7.70
N THR A 84 6.12 25.65 -6.93
CA THR A 84 7.30 25.27 -6.13
C THR A 84 6.94 24.31 -5.01
N MET A 85 5.88 24.60 -4.25
CA MET A 85 5.38 23.70 -3.20
C MET A 85 5.00 22.33 -3.77
N HIS A 86 4.29 22.32 -4.89
CA HIS A 86 3.92 21.10 -5.60
C HIS A 86 5.15 20.27 -6.02
N PHE A 87 6.15 20.91 -6.64
CA PHE A 87 7.40 20.26 -7.05
C PHE A 87 8.15 19.64 -5.86
N ILE A 88 8.38 20.41 -4.79
CA ILE A 88 9.11 19.92 -3.60
C ILE A 88 8.37 18.75 -2.96
N ALA A 89 7.04 18.86 -2.82
CA ALA A 89 6.23 17.84 -2.18
C ALA A 89 6.17 16.55 -3.01
N LEU A 90 6.16 16.62 -4.34
CA LEU A 90 6.25 15.44 -5.21
C LEU A 90 7.61 14.74 -5.11
N ILE A 91 8.71 15.47 -4.97
CA ILE A 91 10.04 14.87 -4.75
C ILE A 91 10.05 14.13 -3.40
N ILE A 92 9.54 14.74 -2.34
CA ILE A 92 9.43 14.08 -1.02
C ILE A 92 8.58 12.81 -1.12
N ALA A 93 7.41 12.88 -1.75
CA ALA A 93 6.55 11.71 -1.94
C ALA A 93 7.25 10.59 -2.73
N THR A 94 8.02 10.94 -3.76
CA THR A 94 8.79 9.99 -4.58
C THR A 94 9.87 9.29 -3.75
N ILE A 95 10.58 10.03 -2.89
CA ILE A 95 11.59 9.45 -1.98
C ILE A 95 10.92 8.46 -1.01
N ILE A 96 9.78 8.81 -0.43
CA ILE A 96 9.05 7.93 0.49
C ILE A 96 8.59 6.65 -0.24
N ASP A 97 8.01 6.77 -1.43
CA ASP A 97 7.51 5.62 -2.20
C ASP A 97 8.65 4.65 -2.56
N ILE A 98 9.77 5.15 -3.09
CA ILE A 98 10.94 4.33 -3.48
C ILE A 98 11.58 3.68 -2.24
N SER A 99 11.74 4.43 -1.15
CA SER A 99 12.33 3.91 0.09
C SER A 99 11.45 2.83 0.71
N THR A 100 10.13 3.04 0.72
CA THR A 100 9.17 2.09 1.27
C THR A 100 9.10 0.83 0.43
N ALA A 101 9.07 0.95 -0.91
CA ALA A 101 9.08 -0.20 -1.82
C ALA A 101 10.35 -1.04 -1.62
N THR A 102 11.52 -0.40 -1.57
CA THR A 102 12.81 -1.07 -1.37
C THR A 102 12.87 -1.76 -0.01
N LEU A 103 12.51 -1.06 1.08
CA LEU A 103 12.49 -1.63 2.42
C LEU A 103 11.55 -2.83 2.52
N SER A 104 10.39 -2.74 1.86
CA SER A 104 9.40 -3.80 1.86
C SER A 104 9.87 -5.02 1.08
N ALA A 105 10.53 -4.82 -0.06
CA ALA A 105 11.13 -5.91 -0.84
C ALA A 105 12.18 -6.68 -0.02
N ILE A 106 13.00 -5.97 0.76
CA ILE A 106 14.04 -6.58 1.60
C ILE A 106 13.43 -7.30 2.81
N LYS A 107 12.51 -6.65 3.53
CA LYS A 107 11.97 -7.15 4.82
C LYS A 107 10.74 -8.05 4.68
N GLN A 108 10.26 -8.30 3.47
CA GLN A 108 9.04 -9.09 3.26
C GLN A 108 9.10 -10.48 3.92
N ASN A 109 10.20 -11.22 3.72
CA ASN A 109 10.33 -12.58 4.26
C ASN A 109 10.44 -12.57 5.80
N GLU A 110 11.14 -11.59 6.36
CA GLU A 110 11.25 -11.38 7.81
C GLU A 110 9.86 -11.13 8.40
N PHE A 111 9.08 -10.25 7.79
CA PHE A 111 7.70 -9.94 8.20
C PHE A 111 6.82 -11.20 8.19
N LEU A 112 6.82 -11.97 7.10
CA LEU A 112 5.99 -13.16 6.96
C LEU A 112 6.40 -14.26 7.98
N THR A 113 7.69 -14.38 8.25
CA THR A 113 8.21 -15.31 9.28
C THR A 113 7.73 -14.92 10.66
N LYS A 114 7.83 -13.63 11.01
CA LYS A 114 7.35 -13.11 12.30
C LYS A 114 5.85 -13.27 12.46
N ALA A 115 5.07 -12.98 11.41
CA ALA A 115 3.62 -13.19 11.41
C ALA A 115 3.26 -14.67 11.67
N GLY A 116 3.95 -15.60 11.01
CA GLY A 116 3.75 -17.04 11.24
C GLY A 116 4.13 -17.50 12.66
N GLN A 117 5.19 -16.94 13.26
CA GLN A 117 5.57 -17.21 14.65
C GLN A 117 4.50 -16.73 15.64
N VAL A 118 4.05 -15.49 15.48
CA VAL A 118 2.99 -14.92 16.34
C VAL A 118 1.71 -15.71 16.20
N LEU A 119 1.30 -16.04 14.98
CA LEU A 119 0.11 -16.84 14.75
C LEU A 119 0.23 -18.22 15.40
N ASN A 120 1.42 -18.83 15.37
CA ASN A 120 1.68 -20.11 16.02
C ASN A 120 1.57 -20.02 17.56
N ASP A 121 2.08 -18.95 18.15
CA ASP A 121 1.97 -18.75 19.60
C ASP A 121 0.53 -18.44 20.03
N SER A 122 -0.19 -17.64 19.25
CA SER A 122 -1.61 -17.35 19.44
C SER A 122 -2.48 -18.62 19.38
N SER A 123 -2.11 -19.60 18.53
CA SER A 123 -2.88 -20.85 18.41
C SER A 123 -2.94 -21.64 19.72
N LYS A 124 -1.92 -21.55 20.58
CA LYS A 124 -1.88 -22.20 21.90
C LYS A 124 -2.93 -21.64 22.87
N LEU A 125 -3.46 -20.45 22.57
CA LEU A 125 -4.49 -19.77 23.36
C LEU A 125 -5.91 -20.01 22.83
N TYR A 126 -6.07 -20.75 21.73
CA TYR A 126 -7.35 -21.00 21.08
C TYR A 126 -8.43 -21.49 22.07
N TYR A 127 -8.18 -22.59 22.78
CA TYR A 127 -9.14 -23.13 23.78
C TYR A 127 -9.17 -22.39 25.11
N LYS A 128 -8.26 -21.42 25.32
CA LYS A 128 -8.11 -20.69 26.59
C LYS A 128 -8.72 -19.29 26.54
N ASN A 129 -8.88 -18.73 25.34
CA ASN A 129 -9.36 -17.37 25.15
C ASN A 129 -10.40 -17.31 24.04
N ARG A 130 -11.64 -16.96 24.41
CA ARG A 130 -12.79 -16.87 23.50
C ARG A 130 -12.57 -15.89 22.34
N LEU A 131 -11.84 -14.79 22.59
CA LEU A 131 -11.50 -13.81 21.55
C LEU A 131 -10.61 -14.44 20.47
N TYR A 132 -9.59 -15.19 20.89
CA TYR A 132 -8.67 -15.86 19.99
C TYR A 132 -9.40 -16.98 19.24
N ALA A 133 -10.24 -17.77 19.92
CA ALA A 133 -11.07 -18.78 19.28
C ALA A 133 -11.92 -18.17 18.15
N THR A 134 -12.59 -17.05 18.42
CA THR A 134 -13.44 -16.36 17.45
C THR A 134 -12.66 -15.90 16.21
N GLU A 135 -11.47 -15.30 16.41
CA GLU A 135 -10.64 -14.85 15.28
C GLU A 135 -10.04 -16.01 14.48
N PHE A 136 -9.63 -17.09 15.15
CA PHE A 136 -9.16 -18.30 14.46
C PHE A 136 -10.30 -18.99 13.70
N ASP A 137 -11.50 -19.08 14.27
CA ASP A 137 -12.67 -19.65 13.58
C ASP A 137 -13.00 -18.86 12.32
N LEU A 138 -12.98 -17.52 12.42
CA LEU A 138 -13.12 -16.66 11.26
C LEU A 138 -12.00 -16.92 10.25
N MET A 139 -10.76 -17.08 10.69
CA MET A 139 -9.62 -17.37 9.82
C MET A 139 -9.78 -18.70 9.09
N HIS A 140 -10.18 -19.77 9.79
CA HIS A 140 -10.40 -21.10 9.23
C HIS A 140 -11.44 -21.06 8.11
N ILE A 141 -12.57 -20.42 8.36
CA ILE A 141 -13.67 -20.30 7.38
C ILE A 141 -13.23 -19.43 6.20
N THR A 142 -12.56 -18.31 6.48
CA THR A 142 -12.20 -17.32 5.46
C THR A 142 -11.15 -17.86 4.49
N PHE A 143 -10.14 -18.57 5.01
CA PHE A 143 -9.05 -19.09 4.20
C PHE A 143 -9.17 -20.58 3.86
N LYS A 144 -10.24 -21.25 4.32
CA LYS A 144 -10.44 -22.70 4.18
C LYS A 144 -9.20 -23.48 4.61
N CYS A 145 -8.71 -23.12 5.78
CA CYS A 145 -7.47 -23.63 6.34
C CYS A 145 -7.74 -24.19 7.74
N CYS A 146 -6.87 -25.08 8.20
CA CYS A 146 -6.85 -25.51 9.58
C CYS A 146 -5.39 -25.64 10.04
N ASN A 147 -5.15 -25.36 11.31
CA ASN A 147 -3.85 -25.42 11.96
C ASN A 147 -2.83 -24.34 11.55
N VAL A 148 -1.86 -24.12 12.42
CA VAL A 148 -0.72 -23.23 12.17
C VAL A 148 0.59 -24.01 11.95
N LYS A 149 0.69 -25.25 12.45
CA LYS A 149 1.76 -26.22 12.19
C LYS A 149 1.19 -27.63 12.08
N ASN A 150 1.92 -28.58 11.48
CA ASN A 150 1.54 -30.01 11.34
C ASN A 150 1.46 -30.80 12.67
N ASP A 151 1.02 -30.21 13.78
CA ASP A 151 1.05 -30.85 15.11
C ASP A 151 -0.20 -31.71 15.39
N TYR A 152 -0.71 -32.39 14.36
CA TYR A 152 -1.77 -33.39 14.50
C TYR A 152 -1.23 -34.77 14.90
N SER A 153 0.08 -34.97 15.01
CA SER A 153 0.66 -36.17 15.62
C SER A 153 0.23 -36.37 17.08
N LEU A 154 -0.39 -35.36 17.71
CA LEU A 154 -0.96 -35.45 19.05
C LEU A 154 -2.48 -35.72 19.10
N LEU A 155 -3.20 -35.68 17.96
CA LEU A 155 -4.66 -35.82 17.91
C LEU A 155 -5.09 -37.22 17.46
N GLY A 156 -4.88 -38.19 18.34
CA GLY A 156 -5.67 -39.44 18.34
C GLY A 156 -7.14 -39.24 18.73
N THR A 157 -7.61 -38.00 18.90
CA THR A 157 -8.96 -37.66 19.38
C THR A 157 -9.66 -36.70 18.43
N LEU A 158 -10.63 -37.24 17.67
CA LEU A 158 -11.53 -36.55 16.74
C LEU A 158 -12.30 -35.36 17.40
N HIS A 159 -12.37 -35.31 18.73
CA HIS A 159 -13.11 -34.32 19.52
C HIS A 159 -12.41 -32.96 19.69
N LEU A 160 -11.17 -32.79 19.25
CA LEU A 160 -10.42 -31.53 19.38
C LEU A 160 -10.35 -30.73 18.07
N ILE A 161 -11.08 -31.08 17.01
CA ILE A 161 -11.06 -30.26 15.78
C ILE A 161 -12.23 -29.27 15.83
N PRO A 162 -11.98 -27.95 15.71
CA PRO A 162 -13.05 -26.96 15.63
C PRO A 162 -13.98 -27.21 14.43
N GLU A 163 -15.28 -26.98 14.59
CA GLU A 163 -16.23 -27.05 13.47
C GLU A 163 -15.84 -26.11 12.33
N SER A 164 -15.25 -24.95 12.66
CA SER A 164 -14.76 -23.95 11.70
C SER A 164 -13.66 -24.48 10.75
N CYS A 165 -12.98 -25.57 11.12
CA CYS A 165 -11.96 -26.25 10.32
C CYS A 165 -12.51 -27.29 9.35
N THR A 166 -13.83 -27.47 9.28
CA THR A 166 -14.47 -28.54 8.51
C THR A 166 -15.45 -27.98 7.47
N HIS A 167 -15.66 -28.76 6.42
CA HIS A 167 -16.72 -28.54 5.44
C HIS A 167 -17.51 -29.85 5.28
N GLY A 168 -18.60 -29.99 6.05
CA GLY A 168 -19.29 -31.26 6.20
C GLY A 168 -18.41 -32.23 6.99
N THR A 169 -18.06 -33.37 6.39
CA THR A 169 -17.17 -34.37 7.00
C THR A 169 -15.69 -34.16 6.70
N ASP A 170 -15.36 -33.24 5.77
CA ASP A 170 -13.99 -33.02 5.31
C ASP A 170 -13.28 -31.95 6.15
N ILE A 171 -12.06 -32.26 6.58
CA ILE A 171 -11.18 -31.32 7.32
C ILE A 171 -10.30 -30.56 6.33
N TYR A 172 -10.17 -29.24 6.51
CA TYR A 172 -9.23 -28.46 5.72
C TYR A 172 -7.79 -28.92 5.99
N LYS A 173 -7.10 -29.37 4.92
CA LYS A 173 -5.73 -29.89 5.01
C LYS A 173 -4.66 -28.79 4.97
N GLN A 174 -5.02 -27.57 4.55
CA GLN A 174 -4.08 -26.48 4.36
C GLN A 174 -3.79 -25.75 5.67
N GLN A 175 -2.51 -25.49 5.96
CA GLN A 175 -2.09 -24.68 7.11
C GLN A 175 -2.44 -23.21 6.92
N CYS A 176 -2.97 -22.55 7.94
CA CYS A 176 -3.44 -21.17 7.88
C CYS A 176 -2.36 -20.11 7.64
N ASN A 177 -1.10 -20.43 7.93
CA ASN A 177 0.04 -19.57 7.60
C ASN A 177 0.20 -19.35 6.10
N GLU A 178 -0.02 -20.39 5.29
CA GLU A 178 0.21 -20.32 3.84
C GLU A 178 -0.75 -19.36 3.12
N PRO A 179 -2.09 -19.49 3.23
CA PRO A 179 -3.01 -18.62 2.52
C PRO A 179 -2.97 -17.18 3.06
N LEU A 180 -2.72 -16.99 4.37
CA LEU A 180 -2.49 -15.66 4.94
C LEU A 180 -1.24 -15.02 4.36
N ASN A 181 -0.12 -15.75 4.34
CA ASN A 181 1.14 -15.23 3.79
C ASN A 181 1.00 -14.93 2.29
N LYS A 182 0.30 -15.79 1.54
CA LYS A 182 0.01 -15.57 0.12
C LYS A 182 -0.83 -14.31 -0.09
N TYR A 183 -1.88 -14.13 0.72
CA TYR A 183 -2.72 -12.93 0.70
C TYR A 183 -1.90 -11.67 0.97
N VAL A 184 -1.12 -11.64 2.05
CA VAL A 184 -0.33 -10.46 2.41
C VAL A 184 0.77 -10.18 1.38
N ARG A 185 1.48 -11.21 0.92
CA ARG A 185 2.52 -11.11 -0.10
C ARG A 185 1.98 -10.50 -1.40
N TYR A 186 0.82 -10.96 -1.86
CA TYR A 186 0.18 -10.45 -3.07
C TYR A 186 0.00 -8.92 -3.04
N TYR A 187 -0.53 -8.37 -1.94
CA TYR A 187 -0.70 -6.92 -1.82
C TYR A 187 0.63 -6.18 -1.70
N ILE A 188 1.60 -6.73 -0.94
CA ILE A 188 2.94 -6.12 -0.84
C ILE A 188 3.59 -6.03 -2.22
N ASP A 189 3.58 -7.11 -3.01
CA ASP A 189 4.24 -7.17 -4.31
C ASP A 189 3.62 -6.18 -5.31
N ILE A 190 2.28 -6.10 -5.33
CA ILE A 190 1.56 -5.10 -6.13
C ILE A 190 1.99 -3.68 -5.72
N LEU A 191 1.98 -3.37 -4.44
CA LEU A 191 2.33 -2.04 -3.95
C LEU A 191 3.79 -1.69 -4.26
N ILE A 192 4.72 -2.64 -4.14
CA ILE A 192 6.13 -2.44 -4.53
C ILE A 192 6.21 -2.04 -6.01
N TYR A 193 5.57 -2.79 -6.90
CA TYR A 193 5.57 -2.51 -8.34
C TYR A 193 4.96 -1.15 -8.66
N LEU A 194 3.80 -0.84 -8.08
CA LEU A 194 3.14 0.46 -8.27
C LEU A 194 4.01 1.61 -7.75
N CYS A 195 4.60 1.51 -6.57
CA CYS A 195 5.46 2.54 -6.00
C CYS A 195 6.71 2.80 -6.86
N PHE A 196 7.36 1.77 -7.40
CA PHE A 196 8.52 1.96 -8.27
C PHE A 196 8.14 2.64 -9.60
N ILE A 197 7.09 2.16 -10.26
CA ILE A 197 6.66 2.73 -11.55
C ILE A 197 6.18 4.17 -11.36
N PHE A 198 5.30 4.42 -10.38
CA PHE A 198 4.83 5.77 -10.12
C PHE A 198 5.93 6.68 -9.63
N GLY A 199 6.88 6.20 -8.84
CA GLY A 199 8.05 6.97 -8.41
C GLY A 199 8.87 7.46 -9.61
N PHE A 200 9.14 6.58 -10.59
CA PHE A 200 9.88 6.96 -11.79
C PHE A 200 9.11 7.98 -12.66
N ILE A 201 7.80 7.77 -12.85
CA ILE A 201 6.95 8.71 -13.59
C ILE A 201 6.91 10.08 -12.89
N LYS A 202 6.76 10.10 -11.56
CA LYS A 202 6.76 11.34 -10.76
C LYS A 202 8.10 12.08 -10.87
N LEU A 203 9.23 11.37 -10.91
CA LEU A 203 10.55 11.97 -11.07
C LEU A 203 10.68 12.69 -12.42
N ILE A 204 10.31 12.01 -13.52
CA ILE A 204 10.31 12.60 -14.87
C ILE A 204 9.36 13.81 -14.92
N TYR A 205 8.14 13.66 -14.41
CA TYR A 205 7.16 14.74 -14.35
C TYR A 205 7.68 15.95 -13.57
N SER A 206 8.41 15.72 -12.48
CA SER A 206 8.97 16.79 -11.64
C SER A 206 10.02 17.60 -12.42
N LEU A 207 10.81 16.98 -13.30
CA LEU A 207 11.74 17.68 -14.19
C LEU A 207 10.99 18.61 -15.18
N PHE A 208 9.93 18.12 -15.81
CA PHE A 208 9.10 18.94 -16.72
C PHE A 208 8.42 20.10 -15.99
N THR A 209 7.96 19.85 -14.76
CA THR A 209 7.38 20.87 -13.89
C THR A 209 8.39 21.96 -13.53
N PHE A 210 9.63 21.56 -13.23
CA PHE A 210 10.73 22.49 -12.96
C PHE A 210 11.05 23.37 -14.18
N THR A 211 11.13 22.81 -15.38
CA THR A 211 11.33 23.58 -16.62
C THR A 211 10.20 24.57 -16.86
N GLN A 212 8.95 24.17 -16.63
CA GLN A 212 7.79 25.05 -16.76
C GLN A 212 7.79 26.18 -15.73
N ARG A 213 8.21 25.88 -14.50
CA ARG A 213 8.40 26.89 -13.46
C ARG A 213 9.42 27.96 -13.87
N GLN A 214 10.57 27.56 -14.44
CA GLN A 214 11.59 28.49 -14.92
C GLN A 214 11.04 29.41 -16.03
N ARG A 215 10.26 28.87 -16.97
CA ARG A 215 9.63 29.66 -18.04
C ARG A 215 8.67 30.71 -17.50
N ILE A 216 7.79 30.33 -16.56
CA ILE A 216 6.86 31.26 -15.90
C ILE A 216 7.62 32.32 -15.08
N PHE A 217 8.81 31.99 -14.57
CA PHE A 217 9.64 32.93 -13.83
C PHE A 217 10.24 34.01 -14.72
N SER A 218 10.90 33.62 -15.82
CA SER A 218 11.59 34.53 -16.74
C SER A 218 10.67 35.56 -17.38
N GLU A 219 9.39 35.25 -17.58
CA GLU A 219 8.42 36.14 -18.23
C GLU A 219 7.88 37.23 -17.28
N LYS A 220 8.01 37.06 -15.96
CA LYS A 220 7.57 38.03 -14.94
C LYS A 220 8.67 38.96 -14.45
N THR A 221 9.92 38.74 -14.86
CA THR A 221 11.04 39.68 -14.65
C THR A 221 11.18 40.54 -15.93
N PRO A 222 10.67 41.78 -15.97
CA PRO A 222 10.99 42.67 -17.06
C PRO A 222 12.50 42.90 -17.07
N VAL A 223 13.13 42.73 -18.23
CA VAL A 223 14.51 43.14 -18.47
C VAL A 223 14.54 44.66 -18.27
N ALA A 224 15.26 45.10 -17.23
CA ALA A 224 15.61 46.50 -17.04
C ALA A 224 16.78 46.87 -17.97
#